data_AF-A0A9D8BWT4-F1
#
_entry.id   AF-A0A9D8BWT4-F1
#
_cell.length_a   1.000
_cell.length_b   1.000
_cell.length_c   1.000
_cell.angle_alpha   90.00
_cell.angle_beta   90.00
_cell.angle_gamma   90.00
#
_symmetry.space_group_name_H-M   'P 1'
#
loop_
_entity.id
_entity.type
_entity.pdbx_description
1 polymer ?
#
loop_
_entity_poly.entity_id
_entity_poly.type
_entity_poly.pdbx_seq_one_letter_code
_entity_poly.pdbx_strand_id
1 'polypeptide(L)'
;MTAAAPGLALADLWQLIGKAEAGFSLLAFVMLVVSMLGMGASLLASMRERERELSLLRVLGARPWQIALLVVVEALLAASLALVCSLLSLSALIFFFREALLAEAGLRMSAQWLRYDEWPFVASVYACALLVSLLPAWRAYRISLQQGMMER
;
A
#
# COMPACT_ATOMS: atom_id res chain seq x y z
N MET A 1 -30.55 -41.46 18.20
CA MET A 1 -29.93 -40.57 17.19
C MET A 1 -29.82 -39.20 17.84
N THR A 2 -28.74 -39.05 18.59
CA THR A 2 -28.56 -38.08 19.67
C THR A 2 -28.11 -36.74 19.12
N ALA A 3 -28.75 -35.68 19.62
CA ALA A 3 -28.41 -34.29 19.40
C ALA A 3 -26.89 -34.09 19.49
N ALA A 4 -26.27 -33.76 18.35
CA ALA A 4 -24.94 -33.17 18.35
C ALA A 4 -25.01 -31.95 19.26
N ALA A 5 -24.22 -31.93 20.32
CA ALA A 5 -24.16 -30.80 21.23
C ALA A 5 -23.96 -29.53 20.37
N PRO A 6 -24.84 -28.52 20.44
CA PRO A 6 -24.82 -27.38 19.52
C PRO A 6 -23.46 -26.67 19.49
N GLY A 7 -22.67 -26.80 20.56
CA GLY A 7 -21.29 -26.29 20.62
C GLY A 7 -20.33 -26.92 19.59
N LEU A 8 -20.50 -28.19 19.20
CA LEU A 8 -19.63 -28.82 18.18
C LEU A 8 -19.91 -28.27 16.78
N ALA A 9 -21.19 -28.10 16.42
CA ALA A 9 -21.56 -27.50 15.15
C ALA A 9 -21.09 -26.03 15.05
N LEU A 10 -21.17 -25.25 16.14
CA LEU A 10 -20.61 -23.90 16.17
C LEU A 10 -19.08 -23.89 16.05
N ALA A 11 -18.39 -24.83 16.68
CA ALA A 11 -16.93 -24.94 16.58
C ALA A 11 -16.50 -25.26 15.14
N ASP A 12 -17.21 -26.15 14.45
CA ASP A 12 -16.95 -26.46 13.05
C ASP A 12 -17.20 -25.24 12.15
N LEU A 13 -18.28 -24.48 12.37
CA LEU A 13 -18.54 -23.23 11.64
C LEU A 13 -17.46 -22.17 11.90
N TRP A 14 -17.03 -21.98 13.15
CA TRP A 14 -15.93 -21.08 13.49
C TRP A 14 -14.60 -21.52 12.89
N GLN A 15 -14.33 -22.82 12.82
CA GLN A 15 -13.13 -23.33 12.18
C GLN A 15 -13.14 -23.07 10.66
N LEU A 16 -14.30 -23.22 10.00
CA LEU A 16 -14.45 -22.91 8.59
C LEU A 16 -14.25 -21.41 8.32
N ILE A 17 -14.80 -20.55 9.17
CA ILE A 17 -14.64 -19.09 9.06
C ILE A 17 -13.18 -18.69 9.31
N GLY A 18 -12.51 -19.26 10.31
CA GLY A 18 -11.10 -19.00 10.57
C GLY A 18 -10.17 -19.43 9.42
N LYS A 19 -10.47 -20.57 8.77
CA LYS A 19 -9.73 -21.00 7.57
C LYS A 19 -9.95 -20.07 6.38
N ALA A 20 -11.18 -19.61 6.17
CA ALA A 20 -11.49 -18.64 5.11
C ALA A 20 -10.78 -17.31 5.34
N GLU A 21 -10.80 -16.80 6.58
CA GLU A 21 -10.10 -15.58 6.98
C GLU A 21 -8.59 -15.67 6.73
N ALA A 22 -7.95 -16.78 7.11
CA ALA A 22 -6.53 -17.02 6.85
C ALA A 22 -6.22 -16.99 5.34
N GLY A 23 -7.10 -17.54 4.50
CA GLY A 23 -6.98 -17.47 3.04
C GLY A 23 -7.04 -16.04 2.51
N PHE A 24 -7.99 -15.23 2.98
CA PHE A 24 -8.09 -13.82 2.60
C PHE A 24 -6.89 -12.99 3.10
N SER A 25 -6.40 -13.27 4.31
CA SER A 25 -5.21 -12.61 4.86
C SER A 25 -3.97 -12.89 4.01
N LEU A 26 -3.79 -14.14 3.56
CA LEU A 26 -2.69 -14.50 2.66
C LEU A 26 -2.78 -13.77 1.33
N LEU A 27 -3.99 -13.69 0.73
CA LEU A 27 -4.21 -12.96 -0.52
C LEU A 27 -3.91 -11.46 -0.34
N ALA A 28 -4.37 -10.86 0.76
CA ALA A 28 -4.09 -9.47 1.08
C ALA A 28 -2.58 -9.21 1.20
N PHE A 29 -1.85 -10.11 1.87
CA PHE A 29 -0.39 -10.03 1.99
C PHE A 29 0.30 -10.11 0.62
N VAL A 30 -0.07 -11.06 -0.24
CA VAL A 30 0.50 -11.19 -1.59
C VAL A 30 0.21 -9.94 -2.43
N MET A 31 -1.02 -9.43 -2.40
CA MET A 31 -1.41 -8.21 -3.13
C MET A 31 -0.64 -6.98 -2.64
N LEU A 32 -0.35 -6.90 -1.34
CA LEU A 32 0.48 -5.85 -0.77
C LEU A 32 1.91 -5.92 -1.33
N VAL A 33 2.50 -7.12 -1.39
CA VAL A 33 3.85 -7.31 -1.97
C VAL A 33 3.86 -6.93 -3.46
N VAL A 34 2.87 -7.36 -4.23
CA VAL A 34 2.78 -7.03 -5.67
C VAL A 34 2.64 -5.51 -5.87
N SER A 35 1.82 -4.86 -5.05
CA SER A 35 1.65 -3.39 -5.08
C SER A 35 2.96 -2.65 -4.75
N MET A 36 3.72 -3.13 -3.76
CA MET A 36 5.03 -2.56 -3.40
C MET A 36 6.03 -2.69 -4.56
N LEU A 37 6.07 -3.83 -5.24
CA LEU A 37 6.92 -4.02 -6.43
C LEU A 37 6.49 -3.11 -7.58
N GLY A 38 5.18 -2.97 -7.81
CA GLY A 38 4.63 -2.07 -8.84
C GLY A 38 4.99 -0.60 -8.59
N MET A 39 4.87 -0.15 -7.34
CA MET A 39 5.28 1.20 -6.93
C MET A 39 6.78 1.42 -7.16
N GLY A 40 7.64 0.47 -6.76
CA GLY A 40 9.07 0.55 -6.98
C GLY A 40 9.44 0.61 -8.47
N ALA A 41 8.77 -0.19 -9.30
CA ALA A 41 8.95 -0.17 -10.76
C ALA A 41 8.50 1.17 -11.39
N SER A 42 7.36 1.72 -10.95
CA SER A 42 6.85 3.01 -11.41
C SER A 42 7.81 4.15 -11.06
N LEU A 43 8.34 4.19 -9.83
CA LEU A 43 9.34 5.17 -9.42
C LEU A 43 10.62 5.04 -10.26
N LEU A 44 11.09 3.82 -10.52
CA LEU A 44 12.26 3.60 -11.37
C LEU A 44 12.01 4.04 -12.82
N ALA A 45 10.80 3.84 -13.36
CA ALA A 45 10.43 4.31 -14.69
C ALA A 45 10.37 5.85 -14.76
N SER A 46 9.72 6.49 -13.78
CA SER A 46 9.68 7.96 -13.62
C SER A 46 11.09 8.56 -13.58
N MET A 47 12.01 7.93 -12.86
CA MET A 47 13.41 8.35 -12.80
C MET A 47 14.12 8.24 -14.15
N ARG A 48 13.88 7.19 -14.94
CA ARG A 48 14.48 7.02 -16.28
C ARG A 48 13.99 8.07 -17.27
N GLU A 49 12.72 8.47 -17.19
CA GLU A 49 12.19 9.55 -18.01
C GLU A 49 12.81 10.90 -17.61
N ARG A 50 13.00 11.12 -16.31
CA ARG A 50 13.59 12.33 -15.75
C ARG A 50 15.11 12.38 -15.80
N GLU A 51 15.81 11.31 -16.19
CA GLU A 51 17.29 11.32 -16.34
C GLU A 51 17.75 12.39 -17.35
N ARG A 52 16.96 12.64 -18.39
CA ARG A 52 17.23 13.72 -19.36
C ARG A 52 17.12 15.10 -18.71
N GLU A 53 16.09 15.33 -17.91
CA GLU A 53 15.91 16.59 -17.17
C GLU A 53 16.95 16.77 -16.05
N LEU A 54 17.37 15.68 -15.41
CA LEU A 54 18.41 15.67 -14.37
C LEU A 54 19.78 16.07 -14.90
N SER A 55 20.12 15.67 -16.14
CA SER A 55 21.33 16.16 -16.81
C SER A 55 21.31 17.68 -17.00
N LEU A 56 20.14 18.26 -17.30
CA LEU A 56 19.97 19.72 -17.47
C LEU A 56 19.95 20.47 -16.12
N LEU A 57 19.26 19.93 -15.11
CA LEU A 57 19.25 20.50 -13.76
C LEU A 57 20.63 20.50 -13.10
N ARG A 58 21.52 19.59 -13.51
CA ARG A 58 22.90 19.61 -13.02
C ARG A 58 23.75 20.71 -13.66
N VAL A 59 23.49 21.07 -14.93
CA VAL A 59 24.08 22.30 -15.54
C VAL A 59 23.70 23.55 -14.73
N LEU A 60 22.55 23.50 -14.02
CA LEU A 60 22.08 24.54 -13.10
C LEU A 60 22.54 24.35 -11.64
N GLY A 61 23.35 23.33 -11.33
CA GLY A 61 23.95 23.14 -9.99
C GLY A 61 23.09 22.39 -8.97
N ALA A 62 22.10 21.61 -9.38
CA ALA A 62 21.24 20.85 -8.46
C ALA A 62 22.01 19.83 -7.59
N ARG A 63 21.72 19.83 -6.28
CA ARG A 63 22.39 18.98 -5.28
C ARG A 63 21.75 17.58 -5.22
N PRO A 64 22.54 16.50 -5.02
CA PRO A 64 22.06 15.11 -5.00
C PRO A 64 20.97 14.83 -3.94
N TRP A 65 20.93 15.61 -2.86
CA TRP A 65 19.91 15.48 -1.82
C TRP A 65 18.51 15.94 -2.26
N GLN A 66 18.42 16.92 -3.19
CA GLN A 66 17.14 17.41 -3.70
C GLN A 66 16.40 16.33 -4.50
N ILE A 67 17.15 15.51 -5.25
CA ILE A 67 16.61 14.40 -6.03
C ILE A 67 16.09 13.30 -5.10
N ALA A 68 16.86 12.94 -4.07
CA ALA A 68 16.42 11.95 -3.09
C ALA A 68 15.15 12.42 -2.35
N LEU A 69 15.09 13.69 -1.95
CA LEU A 69 13.90 14.25 -1.28
C LEU A 69 12.67 14.27 -2.20
N LEU A 70 12.85 14.60 -3.48
CA LEU A 70 11.77 14.56 -4.47
C LEU A 70 11.17 13.15 -4.60
N VAL A 71 12.01 12.11 -4.70
CA VAL A 71 11.56 10.71 -4.80
C VAL A 71 10.77 10.28 -3.56
N VAL A 72 11.23 10.68 -2.37
CA VAL A 72 10.51 10.39 -1.11
C VAL A 72 9.16 11.10 -1.08
N VAL A 73 9.10 12.37 -1.49
CA VAL A 73 7.83 13.13 -1.56
C VAL A 73 6.87 12.50 -2.57
N GLU A 74 7.35 12.12 -3.76
CA GLU A 74 6.54 11.43 -4.77
C GLU A 74 5.97 10.12 -4.24
N ALA A 75 6.79 9.33 -3.53
CA ALA A 75 6.35 8.10 -2.90
C ALA A 75 5.28 8.32 -1.82
N LEU A 76 5.45 9.34 -0.96
CA LEU A 76 4.47 9.69 0.06
C LEU A 76 3.15 10.17 -0.55
N LEU A 77 3.21 10.98 -1.60
CA LEU A 77 2.02 11.44 -2.33
C LEU A 77 1.28 10.26 -2.97
N ALA A 78 2.00 9.35 -3.62
CA ALA A 78 1.40 8.15 -4.20
C ALA A 78 0.73 7.27 -3.13
N ALA A 79 1.39 7.08 -1.98
CA ALA A 79 0.81 6.33 -0.86
C ALA A 79 -0.46 6.99 -0.30
N SER A 80 -0.46 8.32 -0.18
CA SER A 80 -1.61 9.08 0.31
C SER A 80 -2.82 8.98 -0.65
N LEU A 81 -2.58 9.06 -1.96
CA LEU A 81 -3.61 8.89 -2.98
C LEU A 81 -4.16 7.47 -2.97
N ALA A 82 -3.30 6.46 -2.86
CA ALA A 82 -3.72 5.07 -2.76
C ALA A 82 -4.61 4.84 -1.53
N LEU A 83 -4.27 5.41 -0.37
CA LEU A 83 -5.06 5.32 0.85
C LEU A 83 -6.45 5.93 0.67
N VAL A 84 -6.53 7.15 0.14
CA VAL A 84 -7.81 7.83 -0.11
C VAL A 84 -8.66 7.05 -1.11
N CYS A 85 -8.07 6.61 -2.22
CA CYS A 85 -8.78 5.79 -3.22
C CYS A 85 -9.28 4.47 -2.62
N SER A 86 -8.47 3.82 -1.78
CA SER A 86 -8.86 2.57 -1.11
C SER A 86 -10.04 2.78 -0.16
N LEU A 87 -10.01 3.82 0.67
CA LEU A 87 -11.10 4.15 1.60
C LEU A 87 -12.40 4.50 0.86
N LEU A 88 -12.30 5.28 -0.21
CA LEU A 88 -13.46 5.62 -1.05
C LEU A 88 -14.04 4.39 -1.75
N SER A 89 -13.17 3.54 -2.32
CA SER A 89 -13.59 2.32 -3.00
C SER A 89 -14.26 1.35 -2.03
N LEU A 90 -13.67 1.13 -0.84
CA LEU A 90 -14.26 0.28 0.21
C LEU A 90 -15.62 0.82 0.65
N SER A 91 -15.72 2.13 0.91
CA SER A 91 -16.97 2.78 1.31
C SER A 91 -18.05 2.63 0.24
N ALA A 92 -17.69 2.78 -1.05
CA ALA A 92 -18.60 2.61 -2.16
C ALA A 92 -19.10 1.16 -2.29
N LEU A 93 -18.20 0.17 -2.14
CA LEU A 93 -18.58 -1.25 -2.15
C LEU A 93 -19.53 -1.58 -1.00
N ILE A 94 -19.23 -1.15 0.23
CA ILE A 94 -20.11 -1.38 1.38
C ILE A 94 -21.48 -0.73 1.14
N PHE A 95 -21.50 0.50 0.64
CA PHE A 95 -22.75 1.19 0.34
C PHE A 95 -23.63 0.41 -0.66
N PHE A 96 -23.02 -0.12 -1.72
CA PHE A 96 -23.73 -0.86 -2.77
C PHE A 96 -24.22 -2.23 -2.29
N PHE A 97 -23.40 -2.95 -1.53
CA PHE A 97 -23.69 -4.33 -1.14
C PHE A 97 -24.43 -4.46 0.20
N ARG A 98 -24.51 -3.40 1.02
CA ARG A 98 -25.13 -3.47 2.36
C ARG A 98 -26.53 -4.08 2.36
N GLU A 99 -27.36 -3.76 1.37
CA GLU A 99 -28.76 -4.20 1.35
C GLU A 99 -28.86 -5.69 1.01
N ALA A 100 -28.04 -6.17 0.08
CA ALA A 100 -27.93 -7.59 -0.25
C ALA A 100 -27.38 -8.41 0.93
N LEU A 101 -26.32 -7.93 1.60
CA LEU A 101 -25.75 -8.61 2.77
C LEU A 101 -26.72 -8.64 3.96
N LEU A 102 -27.52 -7.59 4.14
CA LEU A 102 -28.54 -7.56 5.19
C LEU A 102 -29.66 -8.56 4.92
N ALA A 103 -30.11 -8.68 3.67
CA ALA A 103 -31.20 -9.55 3.28
C ALA A 103 -30.81 -11.05 3.32
N GLU A 104 -29.61 -11.39 2.86
CA GLU A 104 -29.19 -12.79 2.71
C GLU A 104 -28.38 -13.30 3.91
N ALA A 105 -27.49 -12.47 4.47
CA ALA A 105 -26.57 -12.87 5.51
C ALA A 105 -26.90 -12.28 6.89
N GLY A 106 -27.85 -11.33 6.98
CA GLY A 106 -28.18 -10.63 8.23
C GLY A 106 -27.04 -9.75 8.76
N LEU A 107 -25.99 -9.52 7.97
CA LEU A 107 -24.78 -8.82 8.41
C LEU A 107 -24.95 -7.31 8.26
N ARG A 108 -24.99 -6.59 9.40
CA ARG A 108 -24.92 -5.13 9.44
C ARG A 108 -23.49 -4.65 9.28
N MET A 109 -23.11 -4.32 8.04
CA MET A 109 -21.85 -3.62 7.76
C MET A 109 -22.06 -2.11 7.79
N SER A 110 -21.23 -1.41 8.56
CA SER A 110 -21.21 0.05 8.62
C SER A 110 -19.85 0.54 8.12
N ALA A 111 -19.85 1.42 7.12
CA ALA A 111 -18.65 2.11 6.68
C ALA A 111 -18.28 3.19 7.70
N GLN A 112 -17.46 2.82 8.69
CA GLN A 112 -16.81 3.80 9.57
C GLN A 112 -15.51 4.25 8.90
N TRP A 113 -15.31 5.57 8.84
CA TRP A 113 -14.33 6.16 7.92
C TRP A 113 -12.88 6.07 8.41
N LEU A 114 -12.66 5.98 9.72
CA LEU A 114 -11.43 5.47 10.35
C LEU A 114 -11.65 5.45 11.87
N ARG A 115 -11.49 4.30 12.54
CA ARG A 115 -11.50 4.25 14.01
C ARG A 115 -10.09 4.50 14.56
N TYR A 116 -10.00 4.91 15.83
CA TYR A 116 -8.70 5.08 16.51
C TYR A 116 -7.84 3.81 16.45
N ASP A 117 -8.48 2.63 16.45
CA ASP A 117 -7.80 1.34 16.38
C ASP A 117 -7.14 1.05 15.01
N GLU A 118 -7.48 1.81 13.97
CA GLU A 118 -7.02 1.59 12.58
C GLU A 118 -5.81 2.48 12.21
N TRP A 119 -5.47 3.46 13.05
CA TRP A 119 -4.24 4.25 12.91
C TRP A 119 -2.95 3.43 12.78
N PRO A 120 -2.71 2.36 13.54
CA PRO A 120 -1.52 1.53 13.35
C PRO A 120 -1.45 0.90 11.94
N PHE A 121 -2.60 0.62 11.31
CA PHE A 121 -2.64 0.13 9.94
C PHE A 121 -2.24 1.22 8.93
N VAL A 122 -2.75 2.44 9.09
CA VAL A 122 -2.34 3.57 8.24
C VAL A 122 -0.84 3.83 8.39
N ALA A 123 -0.32 3.81 9.63
CA ALA A 123 1.10 3.99 9.89
C ALA A 123 1.96 2.90 9.22
N SER A 124 1.51 1.64 9.21
CA SER A 124 2.24 0.54 8.58
C SER A 124 2.30 0.69 7.05
N VAL A 125 1.22 1.17 6.42
CA VAL A 125 1.20 1.47 4.97
C VAL A 125 2.23 2.53 4.61
N TYR A 126 2.28 3.64 5.35
CA TYR A 126 3.30 4.68 5.14
C TYR A 126 4.72 4.18 5.43
N ALA A 127 4.91 3.36 6.47
CA ALA A 127 6.20 2.74 6.75
C ALA A 127 6.66 1.85 5.58
N CYS A 128 5.76 1.03 5.02
CA CYS A 128 6.05 0.21 3.84
C CYS A 128 6.39 1.07 2.61
N ALA A 129 5.65 2.15 2.36
CA ALA A 129 5.94 3.06 1.25
C ALA A 129 7.31 3.73 1.38
N LEU A 130 7.69 4.14 2.59
CA LEU A 130 9.02 4.66 2.90
C LEU A 130 10.11 3.60 2.67
N LEU A 131 9.91 2.37 3.14
CA LEU A 131 10.86 1.28 2.95
C LEU A 131 11.09 0.95 1.47
N VAL A 132 10.01 0.94 0.67
CA VAL A 132 10.10 0.69 -0.78
C VAL A 132 10.80 1.83 -1.51
N SER A 133 10.50 3.08 -1.15
CA SER A 133 11.08 4.26 -1.79
C SER A 133 12.53 4.54 -1.39
N LEU A 134 13.00 3.98 -0.27
CA LEU A 134 14.40 4.09 0.15
C LEU A 134 15.38 3.52 -0.89
N LEU A 135 15.00 2.41 -1.55
CA LEU A 135 15.85 1.72 -2.51
C LEU A 135 16.11 2.54 -3.79
N PRO A 136 15.10 3.10 -4.49
CA PRO A 136 15.31 4.02 -5.60
C PRO A 136 15.90 5.37 -5.14
N ALA A 137 15.53 5.89 -3.96
CA ALA A 137 16.10 7.13 -3.43
C ALA A 137 17.62 7.00 -3.19
N TRP A 138 18.07 5.88 -2.64
CA TRP A 138 19.51 5.61 -2.45
C TRP A 138 20.24 5.44 -3.77
N ARG A 139 19.63 4.78 -4.77
CA ARG A 139 20.18 4.70 -6.13
C ARG A 139 20.31 6.08 -6.78
N ALA A 140 19.28 6.92 -6.68
CA ALA A 140 19.29 8.29 -7.19
C ALA A 140 20.43 9.13 -6.59
N TYR A 141 20.63 8.98 -5.28
CA TYR A 141 21.72 9.64 -4.57
C TYR A 141 23.10 9.17 -5.07
N ARG A 142 23.31 7.85 -5.20
CA ARG A 142 24.59 7.28 -5.66
C ARG A 142 24.95 7.67 -7.09
N ILE A 143 24.00 7.59 -8.03
CA ILE A 143 24.22 7.98 -9.43
C ILE A 143 24.64 9.46 -9.48
N SER A 144 24.01 10.30 -8.67
CA SER A 144 24.33 11.72 -8.62
C SER A 144 25.69 12.04 -8.01
N LEU A 145 26.13 11.26 -7.02
CA LEU A 145 27.44 11.43 -6.39
C LEU A 145 28.59 11.01 -7.33
N GLN A 146 28.45 9.87 -8.02
CA GLN A 146 29.49 9.35 -8.90
C GLN A 146 29.72 10.23 -10.13
N GLN A 147 28.66 10.82 -10.67
CA GLN A 147 28.76 11.74 -11.80
C GLN A 147 29.42 13.08 -11.42
N GLY A 148 29.26 13.54 -10.17
CA GLY A 148 29.94 14.75 -9.66
C GLY A 148 31.46 14.58 -9.44
N MET A 149 31.98 13.35 -9.47
CA MET A 149 33.41 13.07 -9.33
C MET A 149 34.17 13.00 -10.67
N MET A 150 33.47 12.92 -11.80
CA MET A 150 34.06 12.78 -13.14
C MET A 150 34.34 14.12 -13.85
N GLU A 151 33.85 15.24 -13.29
CA GLU A 151 34.04 16.60 -13.84
C GLU A 151 35.11 17.43 -13.10
N ARG A 152 36.12 16.79 -12.50
CA ARG A 152 37.30 17.49 -11.99
C ARG A 152 38.51 17.30 -12.89
#